data_AF-A0A3A9A122-F1
#
_entry.id   AF-A0A3A9A122-F1
#
_cell.length_a   1.000
_cell.length_b   1.000
_cell.length_c   1.000
_cell.angle_alpha   90.00
_cell.angle_beta   90.00
_cell.angle_gamma   90.00
#
_symmetry.space_group_name_H-M   'P 1'
#
loop_
_entity.id
_entity.type
_entity.pdbx_description
1 polymer ?
#
loop_
_entity_poly.entity_id
_entity_poly.type
_entity_poly.pdbx_seq_one_letter_code
_entity_poly.pdbx_strand_id
1 'polypeptide(L)' 'MLHLVYDTDFILGEYLAQYLRMQDLDFLHEQIQQMTPFSEAHDFLLISKMPKHNIAIGAALPYIQAFLNDSAI' A
#
# COMPACT_ATOMS: atom_id res chain seq x y z
N MET A 1 -4.17 5.47 14.94
CA MET A 1 -4.64 6.82 14.52
C MET A 1 -4.43 6.98 13.03
N LEU A 2 -3.29 6.53 12.49
CA LEU A 2 -3.06 6.52 11.05
C LEU A 2 -4.19 5.82 10.29
N HIS A 3 -4.47 4.55 10.59
CA HIS A 3 -5.55 3.82 9.92
C HIS A 3 -6.93 4.37 10.30
N LEU A 4 -7.16 4.71 11.57
CA LEU A 4 -8.44 5.30 12.01
C LEU A 4 -8.80 6.64 11.33
N VAL A 5 -7.82 7.46 10.94
CA VAL A 5 -8.07 8.75 10.27
C VAL A 5 -8.24 8.60 8.77
N TYR A 6 -7.44 7.74 8.13
CA TYR A 6 -7.43 7.61 6.68
C TYR A 6 -8.33 6.49 6.14
N ASP A 7 -8.67 5.50 6.97
CA ASP A 7 -9.50 4.33 6.65
C ASP A 7 -9.14 3.69 5.30
N THR A 8 -7.83 3.44 5.11
CA THR A 8 -7.28 2.89 3.88
C THR A 8 -5.99 2.10 4.16
N ASP A 9 -5.72 1.14 3.28
CA ASP A 9 -4.45 0.43 3.25
C ASP A 9 -3.30 1.35 2.81
N PHE A 10 -2.13 1.14 3.40
CA PHE A 10 -0.88 1.84 3.07
C PHE A 10 0.10 0.85 2.43
N ILE A 11 0.49 1.14 1.19
CA ILE A 11 1.45 0.32 0.46
C ILE A 11 2.84 0.95 0.60
N LEU A 12 3.74 0.24 1.28
CA LEU A 12 5.16 0.58 1.38
C LEU A 12 5.88 0.16 0.09
N GLY A 13 6.20 1.15 -0.73
CA GLY A 13 6.72 0.97 -2.09
C GLY A 13 8.21 1.26 -2.27
N GLU A 14 8.59 1.30 -3.55
CA GLU A 14 9.90 1.70 -4.06
C GLU A 14 11.09 0.97 -3.41
N TYR A 15 12.17 1.70 -3.15
CA TYR A 15 13.42 1.19 -2.64
C TYR A 15 13.24 0.51 -1.28
N LEU A 16 12.31 0.96 -0.45
CA LEU A 16 12.10 0.41 0.88
C LEU A 16 11.50 -1.00 0.81
N ALA A 17 10.57 -1.24 -0.12
CA ALA A 17 9.86 -2.52 -0.26
C ALA A 17 10.79 -3.73 -0.40
N GLN A 18 11.94 -3.58 -1.06
CA GLN A 18 12.87 -4.70 -1.29
C GLN A 18 13.66 -5.14 -0.04
N TYR A 19 13.67 -4.30 1.00
CA TYR A 19 14.36 -4.60 2.26
C TYR A 19 13.41 -5.03 3.36
N LEU A 20 12.11 -4.77 3.20
CA LEU A 20 11.10 -5.11 4.18
C LEU A 20 10.74 -6.59 4.11
N ARG A 21 10.62 -7.18 5.29
CA ARG A 21 10.07 -8.51 5.53
C ARG A 21 8.80 -8.39 6.36
N MET A 22 8.08 -9.50 6.50
CA MET A 22 6.88 -9.53 7.35
C MET A 22 7.18 -9.13 8.80
N GLN A 23 8.34 -9.54 9.35
CA GLN A 23 8.72 -9.16 10.71
C GLN A 23 8.89 -7.64 10.88
N ASP A 24 9.29 -6.94 9.82
CA ASP A 24 9.42 -5.48 9.85
C ASP A 24 8.04 -4.81 9.87
N LEU A 25 7.05 -5.40 9.19
CA LEU A 25 5.65 -4.94 9.28
C LEU A 25 5.08 -5.20 10.67
N ASP A 26 5.32 -6.36 11.26
CA ASP A 26 4.89 -6.69 12.62
C ASP A 26 5.44 -5.65 13.61
N PHE A 27 6.72 -5.34 13.51
CA PHE A 27 7.36 -4.29 14.30
C PHE A 27 6.70 -2.92 14.09
N LEU A 28 6.46 -2.51 12.85
CA LEU A 28 5.81 -1.23 12.56
C LEU A 28 4.39 -1.16 13.15
N HIS A 29 3.63 -2.25 13.07
CA HIS A 29 2.31 -2.30 13.68
C HIS A 29 2.37 -2.17 15.21
N GLU A 30 3.32 -2.82 15.88
CA GLU A 30 3.53 -2.65 17.32
C GLU A 30 3.83 -1.20 17.69
N GLN A 31 4.68 -0.52 16.91
CA GLN A 31 5.00 0.90 17.13
C GLN A 31 3.76 1.78 16.93
N ILE A 32 2.98 1.56 15.87
CA ILE A 32 1.74 2.31 15.62
C ILE A 32 0.71 2.07 16.74
N GLN A 33 0.62 0.85 17.25
CA GLN A 33 -0.28 0.49 18.34
C GLN A 33 0.06 1.22 19.64
N GLN A 34 1.36 1.43 19.94
CA GLN A 34 1.78 2.23 21.09
C GLN A 34 1.39 3.71 20.97
N MET A 35 1.25 4.22 19.75
CA MET A 35 0.86 5.60 19.46
C MET A 35 -0.66 5.76 19.28
N THR A 36 -1.42 4.67 19.32
CA THR A 36 -2.85 4.66 19.03
C THR A 36 -3.66 4.26 20.27
N PRO A 37 -4.66 5.06 20.68
CA PRO A 37 -5.43 4.78 21.89
C PRO A 37 -6.38 3.58 21.79
N PHE A 38 -6.58 3.04 20.59
CA PHE A 38 -7.47 1.91 20.31
C PHE A 38 -6.69 0.76 19.67
N SER A 39 -7.14 -0.47 19.90
CA SER A 39 -6.60 -1.61 19.18
C SER A 39 -7.04 -1.54 17.72
N GLU A 40 -6.09 -1.59 16.79
CA GLU A 40 -6.36 -1.64 15.34
C GLU A 40 -6.05 -3.05 14.80
N ALA A 41 -6.75 -3.46 13.75
CA ALA A 41 -6.39 -4.67 13.00
C ALA A 41 -5.02 -4.44 12.32
N HIS A 42 -4.17 -5.47 12.32
CA HIS A 42 -2.79 -5.38 11.83
C HIS A 42 -2.72 -5.83 10.36
N ASP A 43 -3.61 -5.30 9.52
CA ASP A 43 -3.82 -5.74 8.13
C ASP A 43 -3.73 -4.60 7.09
N PHE A 44 -3.47 -3.37 7.53
CA PHE A 44 -3.46 -2.18 6.66
C PHE A 44 -2.07 -1.79 6.11
N LEU A 45 -0.97 -2.38 6.59
CA LEU A 45 0.37 -2.13 6.00
C LEU A 45 0.72 -3.24 5.01
N LEU A 46 1.02 -2.87 3.77
CA LEU A 46 1.31 -3.79 2.69
C LEU A 46 2.68 -3.50 2.08
N ILE A 47 3.46 -4.52 1.74
CA ILE A 47 4.68 -4.35 0.94
C ILE A 47 4.30 -4.38 -0.54
N SER A 48 4.79 -3.42 -1.33
CA SER A 48 4.59 -3.41 -2.78
C SER A 48 5.10 -4.70 -3.42
N LYS A 49 4.22 -5.35 -4.20
CA LYS A 49 4.54 -6.57 -4.95
C LYS A 49 5.17 -6.32 -6.31
N MET A 50 5.35 -5.05 -6.71
CA MET A 50 5.91 -4.66 -8.01
C MET A 50 7.23 -3.90 -7.84
N PRO A 51 8.36 -4.61 -7.72
CA PRO A 51 9.67 -3.98 -7.48
C PRO A 51 10.27 -3.33 -8.73
N LYS A 52 9.77 -3.64 -9.94
CA LYS A 52 10.31 -3.12 -11.20
C LYS A 52 9.22 -2.45 -12.03
N HIS A 53 9.56 -1.29 -12.60
CA HIS A 53 8.72 -0.54 -13.54
C HIS A 53 7.33 -0.14 -13.00
N ASN A 54 7.12 -0.13 -11.68
CA ASN A 54 5.86 0.28 -11.05
C ASN A 54 5.40 1.67 -11.51
N ILE A 55 6.33 2.61 -11.70
CA ILE A 55 6.04 3.96 -12.21
C ILE A 55 5.50 3.89 -13.64
N ALA A 56 6.18 3.17 -14.53
CA ALA A 56 5.76 3.06 -15.93
C ALA A 56 4.44 2.31 -16.09
N ILE A 57 4.26 1.22 -15.33
CA ILE A 57 3.00 0.47 -15.27
C ILE A 57 1.88 1.36 -14.76
N GLY A 58 2.08 2.03 -13.62
CA GLY A 58 1.11 2.95 -13.03
C GLY A 58 0.73 4.09 -13.97
N ALA A 59 1.71 4.66 -14.67
CA ALA A 59 1.47 5.71 -15.66
C ALA A 59 0.67 5.23 -16.88
N ALA A 60 0.78 3.94 -17.24
CA ALA A 60 0.02 3.35 -18.34
C ALA A 60 -1.43 3.01 -17.97
N LEU A 61 -1.73 2.74 -16.68
CA LEU A 61 -3.05 2.28 -16.22
C LEU A 61 -4.21 3.22 -16.63
N PRO A 62 -4.12 4.56 -16.49
CA PRO A 62 -5.20 5.45 -16.92
C PRO A 62 -5.53 5.35 -18.41
N TYR A 63 -4.53 5.13 -19.26
CA TYR A 63 -4.72 4.97 -20.71
C TYR A 63 -5.41 3.65 -21.05
N ILE A 64 -5.01 2.56 -20.38
CA ILE A 64 -5.66 1.25 -20.51
C ILE A 64 -7.12 1.35 -20.04
N GLN A 65 -7.36 2.01 -18.91
CA GLN A 65 -8.71 2.19 -18.38
C GLN A 65 -9.59 3.03 -19.32
N ALA A 66 -9.06 4.13 -19.87
CA ALA A 66 -9.77 4.93 -20.86
C ALA A 66 -10.14 4.11 -22.11
N PHE A 67 -9.18 3.34 -22.65
CA PHE A 67 -9.43 2.47 -23.80
C PHE A 67 -10.54 1.42 -23.53
N LEU A 68 -10.50 0.77 -22.36
CA LEU A 68 -11.50 -0.23 -21.99
C LEU A 68 -12.89 0.38 -21.79
N ASN A 69 -12.97 1.58 -21.19
CA ASN A 69 -14.23 2.27 -20.97
C ASN A 69 -14.84 2.78 -22.29
N ASP A 70 -14.03 3.26 -23.23
CA ASP A 70 -14.49 3.68 -24.56
C ASP A 70 -14.94 2.50 -25.43
N SER A 71 -14.38 1.31 -25.18
CA SER A 71 -14.74 0.08 -25.89
C SER A 71 -15.99 -0.62 -25.33
N ALA A 72 -16.59 -0.10 -24.25
CA ALA A 72 -17.75 -0.66 -23.58
C ALA A 72 -19.10 -0.15 -24.14
N ILE A 73 -19.14 0.26 -25.41
CA ILE A 73 -20.35 0.65 -26.16
C ILE A 73 -20.96 -0.57 -26.85
#